data_AF-A3JZX9-F1
#
_entry.id   AF-A3JZX9-F1
#
_cell.length_a   1.000
_cell.length_b   1.000
_cell.length_c   1.000
_cell.angle_alpha   90.00
_cell.angle_beta   90.00
_cell.angle_gamma   90.00
#
_symmetry.space_group_name_H-M   'P 1'
#
loop_
_entity.id
_entity.type
_entity.pdbx_description
1 polymer ?
#
loop_
_entity_poly.entity_id
_entity_poly.type
_entity_poly.pdbx_seq_one_letter_code
_entity_poly.pdbx_strand_id
1 'polypeptide(L)'
;MDAEAAFDFFVASYGVKYDKAVAKLTKDRNVLLAFYDFPTEHWKHIRTTNPIESTFATVRHRTGKTKGCLSRQTGLAMAFKLMMSAQKKWRKLDGANRMPEIIEGIEFKDGIKQLQNAA
;
A
#
# COMPACT_ATOMS: atom_id res chain seq x y z
N MET A 1 -20.14 13.36 -2.52
CA MET A 1 -19.93 13.29 -3.98
C MET A 1 -19.78 11.83 -4.31
N ASP A 2 -20.60 11.32 -5.23
CA ASP A 2 -20.50 9.93 -5.67
C ASP A 2 -19.12 9.70 -6.31
N ALA A 3 -18.41 8.66 -5.86
CA ALA A 3 -17.05 8.36 -6.33
C ALA A 3 -17.01 8.12 -7.85
N GLU A 4 -18.10 7.59 -8.39
CA GLU A 4 -18.31 7.39 -9.82
C GLU A 4 -18.36 8.72 -10.57
N ALA A 5 -19.17 9.67 -10.09
CA ALA A 5 -19.30 10.99 -10.70
C ALA A 5 -17.96 11.77 -10.68
N ALA A 6 -17.18 11.64 -9.61
CA ALA A 6 -15.86 12.24 -9.52
C ALA A 6 -14.86 11.61 -10.51
N PHE A 7 -14.96 10.29 -10.73
CA PHE A 7 -14.15 9.58 -11.72
C PHE A 7 -14.48 10.04 -13.14
N ASP A 8 -15.76 10.14 -13.48
CA ASP A 8 -16.21 10.60 -14.81
C ASP A 8 -15.78 12.05 -15.08
N PHE A 9 -15.86 12.92 -14.07
CA PHE A 9 -15.34 14.29 -14.18
C PHE A 9 -13.83 14.32 -14.45
N PHE A 10 -13.05 13.45 -13.78
CA PHE A 10 -11.61 13.33 -14.03
C PHE A 10 -11.31 12.87 -15.45
N VAL A 11 -12.03 11.85 -15.94
CA VAL A 11 -11.90 11.35 -17.32
C VAL A 11 -12.20 12.45 -18.33
N ALA A 12 -13.30 13.19 -18.15
CA ALA A 12 -13.67 14.29 -19.04
C ALA A 12 -12.63 15.42 -19.04
N SER A 13 -12.10 15.77 -17.86
CA SER A 13 -11.15 16.88 -17.69
C SER A 13 -9.76 16.57 -18.24
N TYR A 14 -9.29 15.33 -18.08
CA TYR A 14 -7.90 14.96 -18.34
C TYR A 14 -7.71 13.98 -19.50
N GLY A 15 -8.79 13.37 -20.01
CA GLY A 15 -8.74 12.35 -21.07
C GLY A 15 -8.06 12.82 -22.35
N VAL A 16 -8.27 14.08 -22.74
CA VAL A 16 -7.65 14.65 -23.96
C VAL A 16 -6.14 14.85 -23.78
N LYS A 17 -5.71 15.26 -22.57
CA LYS A 17 -4.31 15.60 -22.30
C LYS A 17 -3.45 14.38 -21.95
N TYR A 18 -4.05 13.37 -21.32
CA TYR A 18 -3.36 12.22 -20.74
C TYR A 18 -4.05 10.90 -21.10
N ASP A 19 -4.34 10.71 -22.38
CA ASP A 19 -5.04 9.55 -22.97
C ASP A 19 -4.60 8.20 -22.38
N LYS A 20 -3.29 7.92 -22.34
CA LYS A 20 -2.73 6.65 -21.87
C LYS A 20 -2.87 6.46 -20.35
N ALA A 21 -2.77 7.55 -19.58
CA ALA A 21 -2.93 7.47 -18.13
C ALA A 21 -4.40 7.23 -17.77
N VAL A 22 -5.30 7.96 -18.41
CA VAL A 22 -6.75 7.81 -18.22
C VAL A 22 -7.22 6.43 -18.67
N ALA A 23 -6.73 5.92 -19.81
CA ALA A 23 -7.05 4.56 -20.27
C ALA A 23 -6.69 3.47 -19.24
N LYS A 24 -5.55 3.61 -18.52
CA LYS A 24 -5.19 2.68 -17.44
C LYS A 24 -6.16 2.75 -16.26
N LEU A 25 -6.51 3.96 -15.83
CA LEU A 25 -7.44 4.14 -14.72
C LEU A 25 -8.82 3.60 -15.07
N THR A 26 -9.34 3.91 -16.25
CA THR A 26 -10.68 3.48 -16.69
C THR A 26 -10.76 1.96 -16.83
N LYS A 27 -9.69 1.31 -17.29
CA LYS A 27 -9.62 -0.17 -17.35
C LYS A 27 -9.85 -0.82 -15.99
N ASP A 28 -9.27 -0.26 -14.94
CA ASP A 28 -9.29 -0.83 -13.59
C ASP A 28 -10.28 -0.10 -12.66
N ARG A 29 -11.27 0.63 -13.22
CA ARG A 29 -12.24 1.48 -12.50
C ARG A 29 -12.85 0.78 -11.27
N ASN A 30 -13.42 -0.41 -11.46
CA ASN A 30 -14.08 -1.16 -10.39
C ASN A 30 -13.13 -1.49 -9.23
N VAL A 31 -11.88 -1.86 -9.54
CA VAL A 31 -10.88 -2.21 -8.52
C VAL A 31 -10.43 -0.97 -7.75
N LEU A 32 -10.28 0.16 -8.45
CA LEU A 32 -9.89 1.43 -7.84
C LEU A 32 -10.99 2.00 -6.94
N LEU A 33 -12.27 1.83 -7.32
CA LEU A 33 -13.40 2.36 -6.57
C LEU A 33 -13.81 1.48 -5.38
N ALA A 34 -13.44 0.19 -5.35
CA ALA A 34 -13.61 -0.67 -4.18
C ALA A 34 -12.98 -0.11 -2.89
N PHE A 35 -12.05 0.83 -3.02
CA PHE A 35 -11.52 1.63 -1.91
C PHE A 35 -12.63 2.31 -1.07
N TYR A 36 -13.70 2.78 -1.72
CA TYR A 36 -14.78 3.52 -1.07
C TYR A 36 -15.76 2.60 -0.31
N ASP A 37 -15.67 1.28 -0.48
CA ASP A 37 -16.45 0.30 0.29
C ASP A 37 -15.92 0.14 1.74
N PHE A 38 -14.70 0.62 2.00
CA PHE A 38 -14.12 0.60 3.35
C PHE A 38 -14.61 1.78 4.20
N PRO A 39 -14.71 1.62 5.53
CA PRO A 39 -14.99 2.71 6.46
C PRO A 39 -14.01 3.89 6.31
N THR A 40 -14.52 5.11 6.52
CA THR A 40 -13.76 6.36 6.30
C THR A 40 -12.53 6.46 7.21
N GLU A 41 -12.58 5.85 8.39
CA GLU A 41 -11.48 5.75 9.35
C GLU A 41 -10.25 5.07 8.73
N HIS A 42 -10.46 4.11 7.83
CA HIS A 42 -9.37 3.35 7.20
C HIS A 42 -8.79 4.03 5.96
N TRP A 43 -9.50 5.00 5.39
CA TRP A 43 -9.10 5.66 4.15
C TRP A 43 -7.69 6.25 4.20
N LYS A 44 -7.31 6.87 5.32
CA LYS A 44 -5.98 7.44 5.52
C LYS A 44 -4.87 6.37 5.43
N HIS A 45 -5.13 5.18 5.95
CA HIS A 45 -4.16 4.09 5.99
C HIS A 45 -4.07 3.36 4.65
N ILE A 46 -5.19 3.21 3.94
CA ILE A 46 -5.21 2.53 2.64
C ILE A 46 -4.64 3.43 1.54
N ARG A 47 -4.87 4.76 1.59
CA ARG A 47 -4.34 5.69 0.57
C ARG A 47 -2.85 5.97 0.67
N THR A 48 -2.19 5.65 1.79
CA THR A 48 -0.77 5.99 1.92
C THR A 48 0.11 4.99 1.16
N THR A 49 0.98 5.51 0.29
CA THR A 49 1.99 4.71 -0.42
C THR A 49 3.30 4.59 0.36
N ASN A 50 3.45 5.32 1.47
CA ASN A 50 4.67 5.37 2.28
C ASN A 50 5.19 3.98 2.71
N PRO A 51 4.35 3.03 3.16
CA PRO A 51 4.82 1.69 3.54
C PRO A 51 5.53 0.95 2.39
N ILE A 52 5.16 1.25 1.15
CA ILE A 52 5.78 0.69 -0.05
C ILE A 52 6.98 1.58 -0.45
N GLU A 53 6.75 2.87 -0.68
CA GLU A 53 7.75 3.76 -1.26
C GLU A 53 8.98 3.98 -0.38
N SER A 54 8.79 4.14 0.93
CA SER A 54 9.87 4.36 1.91
C SER A 54 10.77 3.12 2.02
N THR A 55 10.15 1.93 2.06
CA THR A 55 10.83 0.63 2.12
C THR A 55 11.78 0.43 0.93
N PHE A 56 11.37 0.84 -0.27
CA PHE A 56 12.17 0.69 -1.49
C PHE A 56 13.06 1.90 -1.81
N ALA A 57 12.99 2.99 -1.05
CA ALA A 57 13.74 4.22 -1.33
C ALA A 57 15.26 3.95 -1.39
N THR A 58 15.80 3.24 -0.40
CA THR A 58 17.24 2.94 -0.34
C THR A 58 17.68 1.98 -1.44
N VAL A 59 16.83 1.01 -1.80
CA VAL A 59 17.09 0.07 -2.92
C VAL A 59 17.16 0.86 -4.23
N ARG A 60 16.17 1.71 -4.53
CA ARG A 60 16.16 2.56 -5.73
C ARG A 60 17.38 3.47 -5.80
N HIS A 61 17.72 4.12 -4.68
CA HIS A 61 18.91 4.96 -4.59
C HIS A 61 20.18 4.18 -4.93
N ARG A 62 20.36 2.97 -4.36
CA ARG A 62 21.57 2.19 -4.61
C ARG A 62 21.61 1.62 -6.04
N THR A 63 20.48 1.17 -6.58
CA THR A 63 20.37 0.72 -7.98
C THR A 63 20.81 1.81 -8.96
N GLY A 64 20.39 3.06 -8.74
CA GLY A 64 20.85 4.20 -9.55
C GLY A 64 22.35 4.45 -9.42
N LYS A 65 22.92 4.33 -8.22
CA LYS A 65 24.37 4.49 -7.98
C LYS A 65 25.21 3.38 -8.59
N THR A 66 24.70 2.15 -8.66
CA THR A 66 25.42 1.01 -9.25
C THR A 66 25.31 0.95 -10.77
N LYS A 67 24.51 1.84 -11.40
CA LYS A 67 24.37 1.96 -12.87
C LYS A 67 24.10 0.62 -13.59
N GLY A 68 23.39 -0.30 -12.95
CA GLY A 68 23.10 -1.62 -13.52
C GLY A 68 24.28 -2.60 -13.57
N CYS A 69 25.43 -2.29 -12.97
CA CYS A 69 26.63 -3.16 -12.97
C CYS A 69 26.53 -4.41 -12.07
N LEU A 70 25.32 -4.81 -11.68
CA LEU A 70 25.09 -5.95 -10.78
C LEU A 70 24.56 -7.14 -11.58
N SER A 71 25.12 -8.32 -11.33
CA SER A 71 24.50 -9.57 -11.76
C SER A 71 23.16 -9.76 -11.02
N ARG A 72 22.30 -10.64 -11.53
CA ARG A 72 21.02 -10.99 -10.89
C ARG A 72 21.20 -11.37 -9.42
N GLN A 73 22.19 -12.21 -9.11
CA GLN A 73 22.45 -12.68 -7.75
C GLN A 73 22.92 -11.55 -6.84
N THR A 74 23.86 -10.73 -7.30
CA THR A 74 24.38 -9.60 -6.51
C THR A 74 23.33 -8.52 -6.31
N GLY A 75 22.51 -8.25 -7.32
CA GLY A 75 21.38 -7.32 -7.24
C GLY A 75 20.34 -7.75 -6.20
N LEU A 76 19.99 -9.04 -6.18
CA LEU A 76 19.08 -9.60 -5.19
C LEU A 76 19.66 -9.52 -3.77
N ALA A 77 20.93 -9.90 -3.60
CA ALA A 77 21.61 -9.83 -2.30
C ALA A 77 21.69 -8.39 -1.78
N MET A 78 21.98 -7.43 -2.66
CA MET A 78 21.99 -6.01 -2.34
C MET A 78 20.61 -5.54 -1.89
N ALA A 79 19.56 -5.79 -2.67
CA ALA A 79 18.20 -5.39 -2.32
C ALA A 79 17.78 -5.97 -0.96
N PHE A 80 18.04 -7.27 -0.74
CA PHE A 80 17.76 -7.94 0.52
C PHE A 80 18.46 -7.27 1.71
N LYS A 81 19.78 -7.06 1.64
CA LYS A 81 20.54 -6.45 2.75
C LYS A 81 20.13 -5.00 3.02
N LEU A 82 19.78 -4.24 1.98
CA LEU A 82 19.28 -2.87 2.13
C LEU A 82 17.91 -2.85 2.81
N MET A 83 16.98 -3.73 2.41
CA MET A 83 15.66 -3.85 3.05
C MET A 83 15.79 -4.26 4.52
N MET A 84 16.62 -5.25 4.84
CA MET A 84 16.92 -5.66 6.23
C MET A 84 17.50 -4.51 7.07
N SER A 85 18.28 -3.63 6.46
CA SER A 85 18.87 -2.47 7.13
C SER A 85 17.85 -1.36 7.36
N ALA A 86 16.98 -1.11 6.38
CA ALA A 86 15.90 -0.13 6.46
C ALA A 86 14.83 -0.54 7.49
N GLN A 87 14.48 -1.82 7.55
CA GLN A 87 13.47 -2.38 8.46
C GLN A 87 13.71 -1.99 9.92
N LYS A 88 14.97 -1.91 10.36
CA LYS A 88 15.34 -1.55 11.74
C LYS A 88 14.85 -0.17 12.17
N LYS A 89 14.56 0.73 11.21
CA LYS A 89 14.12 2.11 11.46
C LYS A 89 12.62 2.33 11.21
N TRP A 90 11.89 1.32 10.78
CA TRP A 90 10.46 1.49 10.48
C TRP A 90 9.66 1.72 11.76
N ARG A 91 8.67 2.61 11.64
CA ARG A 91 7.69 2.81 12.70
C ARG A 91 6.87 1.53 12.85
N LYS A 92 6.73 1.05 14.09
CA LYS A 92 5.84 -0.06 14.39
C LYS A 92 4.39 0.35 14.14
N LEU A 93 3.54 -0.63 13.86
CA LEU A 93 2.09 -0.43 13.80
C LEU A 93 1.57 -0.02 15.18
N ASP A 94 0.53 0.81 15.17
CA ASP A 94 -0.19 1.12 16.40
C ASP A 94 -0.87 -0.15 16.93
N GLY A 95 -0.77 -0.40 18.23
CA GLY A 95 -1.29 -1.63 18.81
C GLY A 95 -0.53 -2.89 18.39
N ALA A 96 0.77 -2.79 18.08
CA ALA A 96 1.61 -3.95 17.70
C ALA A 96 1.56 -5.12 18.71
N ASN A 97 1.24 -4.85 19.97
CA ASN A 97 1.01 -5.86 21.01
C ASN A 97 -0.22 -6.75 20.74
N ARG A 98 -1.19 -6.30 19.95
CA ARG A 98 -2.39 -7.06 19.56
C ARG A 98 -2.20 -7.90 18.30
N MET A 99 -1.04 -7.79 17.63
CA MET A 99 -0.76 -8.58 16.42
C MET A 99 -0.86 -10.10 16.64
N PRO A 100 -0.38 -10.68 17.75
CA PRO A 100 -0.57 -12.11 18.01
C PRO A 100 -2.04 -12.51 18.05
N GLU A 101 -2.90 -11.69 18.67
CA GLU A 101 -4.34 -11.93 18.76
C GLU A 101 -5.02 -11.92 17.39
N ILE A 102 -4.59 -11.02 16.50
CA ILE A 102 -5.08 -10.97 15.11
C ILE A 102 -4.60 -12.20 14.32
N ILE A 103 -3.36 -12.63 14.53
CA ILE A 103 -2.79 -13.83 13.87
C ILE A 103 -3.50 -15.11 14.32
N GLU A 104 -3.90 -15.19 15.59
CA GLU A 104 -4.71 -16.28 16.14
C GLU A 104 -6.17 -16.24 15.68
N GLY A 105 -6.58 -15.21 14.92
CA GLY A 105 -7.93 -15.09 14.36
C GLY A 105 -8.96 -14.54 15.34
N ILE A 106 -8.54 -13.87 16.42
CA ILE A 106 -9.48 -13.21 17.32
C ILE A 106 -10.11 -12.02 16.61
N GLU A 107 -11.45 -12.00 16.58
CA GLU A 107 -12.18 -10.91 15.96
C GLU A 107 -12.08 -9.61 16.76
N PHE A 108 -11.86 -8.50 16.05
CA PHE A 108 -11.99 -7.15 16.58
C PHE A 108 -13.10 -6.46 15.80
N LYS A 109 -14.13 -5.98 16.51
CA LYS A 109 -15.16 -5.09 15.95
C LYS A 109 -14.90 -3.69 16.49
N ASP A 110 -14.67 -2.73 15.59
CA ASP A 110 -14.36 -1.33 15.93
C ASP A 110 -13.23 -1.17 16.97
N GLY A 111 -12.22 -2.04 16.91
CA GLY A 111 -11.08 -2.04 17.84
C GLY A 111 -11.32 -2.70 19.20
N ILE A 112 -12.51 -3.27 19.42
CA ILE A 112 -12.88 -4.01 20.63
C ILE A 112 -12.72 -5.50 20.37
N LYS A 113 -11.90 -6.15 21.20
CA LYS A 113 -11.69 -7.61 21.18
C LYS A 113 -13.03 -8.30 21.45
N GLN A 114 -13.45 -9.17 20.55
CA GLN A 114 -14.62 -10.02 20.78
C GLN A 114 -14.18 -11.24 21.58
N LEU A 115 -14.73 -11.40 22.78
CA LEU A 115 -14.61 -12.65 23.52
C LEU A 115 -15.39 -13.70 22.73
N GLN A 116 -14.72 -14.73 22.23
CA GLN A 116 -15.42 -15.91 21.73
C GLN A 116 -16.18 -16.50 22.92
N ASN A 117 -17.49 -16.32 22.95
CA ASN A 117 -18.34 -17.09 23.86
C ASN A 117 -18.20 -18.54 23.43
N ALA A 118 -17.58 -19.36 24.29
CA ALA A 118 -17.60 -20.80 24.16
C ALA A 118 -19.07 -21.26 24.13
N ALA A 119 -19.48 -21.85 23.01
CA ALA A 119 -20.72 -22.61 22.92
C ALA A 119 -20.52 -24.01 23.51
#